data_AF-A0A1Y4SIE7-F1
#
_entry.id   AF-A0A1Y4SIE7-F1
#
_cell.length_a   1.000
_cell.length_b   1.000
_cell.length_c   1.000
_cell.angle_alpha   90.00
_cell.angle_beta   90.00
_cell.angle_gamma   90.00
#
_symmetry.space_group_name_H-M   'P 1'
#
loop_
_entity.id
_entity.type
_entity.pdbx_description
1 polymer ?
#
loop_
_entity_poly.entity_id
_entity_poly.type
_entity_poly.pdbx_seq_one_letter_code
_entity_poly.pdbx_strand_id
1 'polypeptide(L)'
;CQKELIFFTNLGEEFSAQEIIELYTYRWDIEVSYKTLKTGQEIERHISSDGDVARNDIYAKVLFHNIAGIMRKELNRSLEMKESNRQYVVNIAQLHEIIHDVNILLSMINGKKRQLKKKIEQIEKMLDKIKVPVRPNRHYQRWGRVMISPPSYRFRLDGRNNPKVRRYKSVLMTISP
;
A
#
# COMPACT_ATOMS: atom_id res chain seq x y z
N CYS A 1 -1.73 8.94 -27.69
CA CYS A 1 -2.12 7.52 -27.87
C CYS A 1 -3.29 7.26 -26.93
N GLN A 2 -4.53 7.48 -27.37
CA GLN A 2 -5.72 7.09 -26.62
C GLN A 2 -5.77 5.56 -26.66
N LYS A 3 -5.65 4.93 -25.49
CA LYS A 3 -5.87 3.48 -25.38
C LYS A 3 -7.36 3.25 -25.28
N GLU A 4 -7.91 2.55 -26.26
CA GLU A 4 -9.24 1.98 -26.17
C GLU A 4 -9.21 0.85 -25.13
N LEU A 5 -10.07 0.95 -24.10
CA LEU A 5 -10.18 -0.05 -23.04
C LEU A 5 -11.47 -0.83 -23.24
N ILE A 6 -11.36 -2.15 -23.36
CA ILE A 6 -12.50 -3.07 -23.51
C ILE A 6 -12.62 -3.88 -22.23
N PHE A 7 -13.81 -3.89 -21.62
CA PHE A 7 -14.12 -4.65 -20.42
C PHE A 7 -15.09 -5.77 -20.76
N PHE A 8 -14.77 -7.00 -20.33
CA PHE A 8 -15.71 -8.12 -20.36
C PHE A 8 -16.19 -8.37 -18.92
N THR A 9 -17.50 -8.44 -18.71
CA THR A 9 -18.10 -8.63 -17.39
C THR A 9 -19.25 -9.62 -17.46
N ASN A 10 -19.49 -10.31 -16.35
CA ASN A 10 -20.67 -11.17 -16.15
C ASN A 10 -21.82 -10.43 -15.44
N LEU A 11 -21.64 -9.14 -15.15
CA LEU A 11 -22.68 -8.27 -14.60
C LEU A 11 -23.73 -7.96 -15.67
N GLY A 12 -25.01 -7.95 -15.28
CA GLY A 12 -26.13 -7.72 -16.19
C GLY A 12 -26.32 -6.24 -16.56
N GLU A 13 -27.37 -5.96 -17.33
CA GLU A 13 -27.72 -4.63 -17.83
C GLU A 13 -28.19 -3.65 -16.73
N GLU A 14 -28.42 -4.14 -15.50
CA GLU A 14 -28.75 -3.33 -14.34
C GLU A 14 -27.59 -2.42 -13.87
N PHE A 15 -26.35 -2.72 -14.29
CA PHE A 15 -25.18 -1.91 -13.98
C PHE A 15 -24.79 -1.04 -15.18
N SER A 16 -24.61 0.25 -14.95
CA SER A 16 -24.10 1.15 -15.96
C SER A 16 -22.63 0.86 -16.28
N ALA A 17 -22.21 1.22 -17.51
CA ALA A 17 -20.80 1.13 -17.90
C ALA A 17 -19.87 1.89 -16.94
N GLN A 18 -20.33 3.01 -16.38
CA GLN A 18 -19.56 3.82 -15.45
C GLN A 18 -19.34 3.11 -14.10
N GLU A 19 -20.35 2.42 -13.58
CA GLU A 19 -20.23 1.60 -12.37
C GLU A 19 -19.28 0.42 -12.58
N ILE A 20 -19.32 -0.21 -13.76
CA ILE A 20 -18.38 -1.29 -14.11
C ILE A 20 -16.94 -0.77 -14.16
N ILE A 21 -16.73 0.41 -14.77
CA ILE A 21 -15.42 1.07 -14.82
C ILE A 21 -14.94 1.40 -13.40
N GLU A 22 -15.81 1.98 -12.57
CA GLU A 22 -15.51 2.30 -11.17
C GLU A 22 -15.15 1.04 -10.39
N LEU A 23 -15.92 -0.04 -10.52
CA LEU A 23 -15.64 -1.32 -9.90
C LEU A 23 -14.24 -1.84 -10.29
N TYR A 24 -13.89 -1.72 -11.57
CA TYR A 24 -12.58 -2.13 -12.07
C TYR A 24 -11.43 -1.30 -11.48
N THR A 25 -11.66 -0.05 -11.08
CA THR A 25 -10.62 0.78 -10.46
C THR A 25 -10.12 0.20 -9.13
N TYR A 26 -10.98 -0.46 -8.35
CA TYR A 26 -10.61 -1.10 -7.09
C TYR A 26 -9.62 -2.26 -7.26
N ARG A 27 -9.48 -2.83 -8.46
CA ARG A 27 -8.44 -3.82 -8.77
C ARG A 27 -7.03 -3.28 -8.50
N TRP A 28 -6.81 -1.99 -8.69
CA TRP A 28 -5.50 -1.36 -8.49
C TRP A 28 -5.02 -1.48 -7.03
N ASP A 29 -5.93 -1.46 -6.06
CA ASP A 29 -5.59 -1.62 -4.65
C ASP A 29 -4.93 -2.98 -4.36
N ILE A 30 -5.27 -4.02 -5.14
CA ILE A 30 -4.62 -5.33 -5.07
C ILE A 30 -3.16 -5.24 -5.53
N GLU A 31 -2.86 -4.52 -6.62
CA GLU A 31 -1.48 -4.32 -7.08
C GLU A 31 -0.64 -3.54 -6.06
N VAL A 32 -1.22 -2.50 -5.46
CA VAL A 32 -0.57 -1.72 -4.39
C VAL A 32 -0.31 -2.60 -3.15
N SER A 33 -1.25 -3.48 -2.81
CA SER A 33 -1.11 -4.43 -1.70
C SER A 33 0.02 -5.44 -1.97
N TYR A 34 0.08 -6.04 -3.16
CA TYR A 34 1.19 -6.92 -3.55
C TYR A 34 2.54 -6.21 -3.52
N LYS A 35 2.59 -4.96 -4.00
CA LYS A 35 3.80 -4.15 -3.90
C LYS A 35 4.23 -3.99 -2.44
N THR A 36 3.30 -3.66 -1.55
CA THR A 36 3.58 -3.47 -0.12
C THR A 36 4.05 -4.77 0.54
N LEU A 37 3.45 -5.92 0.21
CA LEU A 37 3.88 -7.23 0.68
C LEU A 37 5.30 -7.59 0.21
N LYS A 38 5.61 -7.36 -1.07
CA LYS A 38 6.93 -7.67 -1.63
C LYS A 38 8.02 -6.74 -1.10
N THR A 39 7.79 -5.43 -1.10
CA THR A 39 8.84 -4.46 -0.75
C THR A 39 8.89 -4.15 0.74
N GLY A 40 7.73 -4.06 1.40
CA GLY A 40 7.63 -3.67 2.80
C GLY A 40 7.69 -4.84 3.77
N GLN A 41 7.14 -5.99 3.40
CA GLN A 41 7.15 -7.20 4.25
C GLN A 41 8.14 -8.26 3.77
N GLU A 42 8.84 -8.02 2.65
CA GLU A 42 9.79 -8.95 2.04
C GLU A 42 9.24 -10.39 1.97
N ILE A 43 8.00 -10.55 1.49
CA ILE A 43 7.31 -11.86 1.49
C ILE A 43 8.07 -12.96 0.72
N GLU A 44 8.87 -12.56 -0.27
CA GLU A 44 9.71 -13.46 -1.07
C GLU A 44 10.97 -13.94 -0.32
N ARG A 45 11.27 -13.36 0.84
CA ARG A 45 12.43 -13.68 1.66
C ARG A 45 12.04 -14.51 2.87
N HIS A 46 12.40 -15.79 2.85
CA HIS A 46 12.31 -16.70 4.00
C HIS A 46 13.70 -17.31 4.26
N ILE A 47 13.95 -17.73 5.50
CA ILE A 47 15.29 -18.17 5.96
C ILE A 47 15.35 -19.69 6.14
N SER A 48 14.21 -20.38 6.07
CA SER A 48 14.14 -21.82 6.34
C SER A 48 14.28 -22.66 5.06
N SER A 49 15.04 -23.74 5.13
CA SER A 49 15.02 -24.82 4.14
C SER A 49 13.83 -25.77 4.32
N ASP A 50 13.20 -25.76 5.49
CA ASP A 50 11.98 -26.51 5.76
C ASP A 50 10.76 -25.83 5.10
N GLY A 51 10.03 -26.60 4.30
CA GLY A 51 8.92 -26.10 3.50
C GLY A 51 7.71 -25.65 4.30
N ASP A 52 7.44 -26.27 5.46
CA ASP A 52 6.32 -25.91 6.32
C ASP A 52 6.64 -24.62 7.10
N VAL A 53 7.87 -24.49 7.58
CA VAL A 53 8.35 -23.23 8.20
C VAL A 53 8.33 -22.09 7.19
N ALA A 54 8.80 -22.31 5.95
CA ALA A 54 8.76 -21.31 4.90
C ALA A 54 7.31 -20.89 4.56
N ARG A 55 6.39 -21.86 4.48
CA ARG A 55 4.96 -21.60 4.23
C ARG A 55 4.34 -20.78 5.36
N ASN A 56 4.62 -21.13 6.61
CA ASN A 56 4.11 -20.41 7.77
C ASN A 56 4.62 -18.97 7.85
N ASP A 57 5.89 -18.71 7.48
CA ASP A 57 6.42 -17.34 7.38
C ASP A 57 5.66 -16.50 6.34
N ILE A 58 5.42 -17.07 5.15
CA ILE A 58 4.64 -16.40 4.10
C ILE A 58 3.22 -16.09 4.59
N TYR A 59 2.53 -17.06 5.22
CA TYR A 59 1.18 -16.85 5.74
C TYR A 59 1.14 -15.83 6.88
N ALA A 60 2.14 -15.80 7.76
CA ALA A 60 2.24 -14.81 8.83
C ALA A 60 2.31 -13.39 8.26
N LYS A 61 3.10 -13.17 7.20
CA LYS A 61 3.22 -11.87 6.51
C LYS A 61 1.91 -11.44 5.84
N VAL A 62 1.20 -12.37 5.21
CA VAL A 62 -0.13 -12.10 4.63
C VAL A 62 -1.14 -11.75 5.73
N LEU A 63 -1.16 -12.52 6.82
CA LEU A 63 -2.04 -12.28 7.95
C LEU A 63 -1.78 -10.90 8.58
N PHE A 64 -0.52 -10.55 8.80
CA PHE A 64 -0.12 -9.23 9.29
C PHE A 64 -0.63 -8.11 8.39
N HIS A 65 -0.44 -8.24 7.07
CA HIS A 65 -0.93 -7.24 6.12
C HIS A 65 -2.45 -7.08 6.15
N ASN A 66 -3.18 -8.18 6.28
CA ASN A 66 -4.64 -8.15 6.41
C ASN A 66 -5.10 -7.44 7.69
N ILE A 67 -4.44 -7.72 8.82
CA ILE A 67 -4.69 -7.02 10.09
C ILE A 67 -4.45 -5.51 9.92
N ALA A 68 -3.34 -5.12 9.29
CA ALA A 68 -3.07 -3.72 8.99
C ALA A 68 -4.12 -3.10 8.05
N GLY A 69 -4.63 -3.86 7.07
CA GLY A 69 -5.72 -3.45 6.19
C GLY A 69 -7.03 -3.18 6.95
N ILE A 70 -7.40 -4.05 7.89
CA ILE A 70 -8.56 -3.86 8.77
C ILE A 70 -8.38 -2.58 9.61
N MET A 71 -7.22 -2.42 10.25
CA MET A 71 -6.93 -1.20 11.02
C MET A 71 -6.97 0.05 10.15
N ARG A 72 -6.43 0.00 8.93
CA ARG A 72 -6.47 1.11 7.97
C ARG A 72 -7.91 1.50 7.63
N LYS A 73 -8.78 0.51 7.42
CA LYS A 73 -10.20 0.75 7.13
C LYS A 73 -10.89 1.50 8.28
N GLU A 74 -10.66 1.07 9.51
CA GLU A 74 -11.22 1.73 10.70
C GLU A 74 -10.66 3.13 10.94
N LEU A 75 -9.36 3.33 10.72
CA LEU A 75 -8.72 4.63 10.83
C LEU A 75 -9.21 5.60 9.74
N ASN A 76 -9.37 5.12 8.50
CA ASN A 76 -9.94 5.93 7.42
C ASN A 76 -11.37 6.36 7.73
N ARG A 77 -12.21 5.45 8.25
CA ARG A 77 -13.57 5.79 8.70
C ARG A 77 -13.55 6.89 9.77
N SER A 78 -12.61 6.79 10.70
CA SER A 78 -12.42 7.82 11.74
C SER A 78 -11.92 9.16 11.18
N LEU A 79 -11.14 9.17 10.10
CA LEU A 79 -10.73 10.39 9.39
C LEU A 79 -11.91 11.06 8.68
N GLU A 80 -12.73 10.27 7.98
CA GLU A 80 -13.93 10.75 7.28
C GLU A 80 -14.91 11.43 8.23
N MET A 81 -15.06 10.92 9.45
CA MET A 81 -15.91 11.53 10.48
C MET A 81 -15.33 12.83 11.06
N LYS A 82 -14.01 13.02 11.05
CA LYS A 82 -13.34 14.17 11.67
C LYS A 82 -13.11 15.34 10.71
N GLU A 83 -12.90 15.07 9.43
CA GLU A 83 -12.44 16.06 8.46
C GLU A 83 -13.50 16.26 7.36
N SER A 84 -14.24 17.38 7.39
CA SER A 84 -15.31 17.66 6.43
C SER A 84 -14.81 18.25 5.10
N ASN A 85 -13.67 18.95 5.12
CA ASN A 85 -13.26 19.80 3.99
C ASN A 85 -12.24 19.16 3.05
N ARG A 86 -11.51 18.14 3.50
CA ARG A 86 -10.45 17.49 2.71
C ARG A 86 -10.47 15.99 2.95
N GLN A 87 -10.37 15.24 1.86
CA GLN A 87 -10.29 13.78 1.94
C GLN A 87 -8.84 13.37 2.27
N TYR A 88 -8.68 12.64 3.37
CA TYR A 88 -7.41 12.05 3.79
C TYR A 88 -7.50 10.53 3.79
N VAL A 89 -6.38 9.88 3.51
CA VAL A 89 -6.24 8.43 3.63
C VAL A 89 -4.99 8.10 4.43
N VAL A 90 -5.03 7.01 5.18
CA VAL A 90 -3.87 6.52 5.91
C VAL A 90 -2.88 5.88 4.94
N ASN A 91 -1.60 6.21 5.09
CA ASN A 91 -0.51 5.56 4.39
C ASN A 91 -0.24 4.16 4.98
N ILE A 92 -0.56 3.11 4.20
CA ILE A 92 -0.41 1.71 4.64
C ILE A 92 1.03 1.33 5.00
N ALA A 93 2.04 1.87 4.31
CA ALA A 93 3.44 1.52 4.57
C ALA A 93 3.89 2.03 5.94
N GLN A 94 3.57 3.28 6.28
CA GLN A 94 3.86 3.84 7.60
C GLN A 94 3.00 3.19 8.69
N LEU A 95 1.77 2.77 8.37
CA LEU A 95 0.94 2.03 9.31
C LEU A 95 1.56 0.66 9.66
N HIS A 96 2.16 -0.05 8.70
CA HIS A 96 2.87 -1.30 8.98
C HIS A 96 3.99 -1.10 10.00
N GLU A 97 4.81 -0.06 9.83
CA GLU A 97 5.90 0.28 10.75
C GLU A 97 5.36 0.55 12.16
N ILE A 98 4.30 1.36 12.28
CA ILE A 98 3.68 1.67 13.57
C ILE A 98 3.10 0.41 14.23
N ILE A 99 2.38 -0.44 13.49
CA ILE A 99 1.78 -1.68 14.02
C ILE A 99 2.87 -2.61 14.56
N HIS A 100 3.99 -2.71 13.82
CA HIS A 100 5.16 -3.47 14.22
C HIS A 100 5.78 -2.90 15.52
N ASP A 101 6.06 -1.60 15.56
CA ASP A 101 6.70 -0.92 16.70
C ASP A 101 5.85 -0.95 17.97
N VAL A 102 4.54 -0.76 17.83
CA VAL A 102 3.58 -0.85 18.94
C VAL A 102 3.45 -2.30 19.42
N ASN A 103 3.93 -3.29 18.66
CA ASN A 103 3.92 -4.72 19.00
C ASN A 103 2.51 -5.20 19.40
N ILE A 104 1.52 -4.83 18.59
CA ILE A 104 0.12 -5.15 18.84
C ILE A 104 -0.17 -6.64 18.67
N LEU A 105 0.56 -7.32 17.78
CA LEU A 105 0.44 -8.77 17.55
C LEU A 105 0.71 -9.57 18.83
N LEU A 106 1.75 -9.22 19.58
CA LEU A 106 2.06 -9.90 20.84
C LEU A 106 0.94 -9.75 21.87
N SER A 107 0.24 -8.60 21.90
CA SER A 107 -0.93 -8.42 22.76
C SER A 107 -2.13 -9.24 22.31
N MET A 108 -2.30 -9.45 21.01
CA MET A 108 -3.35 -10.33 20.46
C MET A 108 -3.09 -11.80 20.79
N ILE A 109 -1.86 -12.28 20.55
CA ILE A 109 -1.46 -13.67 20.85
C ILE A 109 -1.64 -14.00 22.33
N ASN A 110 -1.26 -13.08 23.21
CA ASN A 110 -1.38 -13.26 24.66
C ASN A 110 -2.81 -13.02 25.21
N GLY A 111 -3.80 -12.71 24.36
CA GLY A 111 -5.19 -12.49 24.76
C GLY A 111 -5.42 -11.28 25.68
N LYS A 112 -4.47 -10.33 25.75
CA LYS A 112 -4.51 -9.20 26.69
C LYS A 112 -5.39 -8.05 26.19
N LYS A 113 -6.72 -8.22 26.24
CA LYS A 113 -7.71 -7.25 25.71
C LYS A 113 -7.49 -5.79 26.16
N ARG A 114 -7.17 -5.57 27.44
CA ARG A 114 -6.92 -4.21 27.97
C ARG A 114 -5.67 -3.56 27.38
N GLN A 115 -4.62 -4.34 27.16
CA GLN A 115 -3.39 -3.83 26.53
C GLN A 115 -3.61 -3.60 25.03
N LEU A 116 -4.33 -4.50 24.37
CA LEU A 116 -4.71 -4.35 22.97
C LEU A 116 -5.47 -3.03 22.74
N LYS A 117 -6.47 -2.72 23.56
CA LYS A 117 -7.22 -1.46 23.47
C LYS A 117 -6.30 -0.24 23.59
N LYS A 118 -5.41 -0.22 24.60
CA LYS A 118 -4.44 0.87 24.79
C LYS A 118 -3.50 1.04 23.58
N LYS A 119 -3.07 -0.07 22.97
CA LYS A 119 -2.22 -0.04 21.78
C LYS A 119 -2.96 0.52 20.56
N ILE A 120 -4.23 0.15 20.37
CA ILE A 120 -5.07 0.73 19.31
C ILE A 120 -5.22 2.24 19.51
N GLU A 121 -5.54 2.68 20.73
CA GLU A 121 -5.64 4.12 21.08
C GLU A 121 -4.30 4.85 20.82
N GLN A 122 -3.16 4.19 21.04
CA GLN A 122 -1.84 4.75 20.72
C GLN A 122 -1.65 4.94 19.21
N ILE A 123 -2.07 3.97 18.39
CA ILE A 123 -2.02 4.04 16.93
C ILE A 123 -2.91 5.19 16.43
N GLU A 124 -4.13 5.31 16.97
CA GLU A 124 -5.06 6.39 16.63
C GLU A 124 -4.47 7.79 16.92
N LYS A 125 -3.68 7.95 17.98
CA LYS A 125 -2.99 9.22 18.26
C LYS A 125 -1.89 9.54 17.26
N MET A 126 -1.34 8.54 16.57
CA MET A 126 -0.33 8.74 15.52
C MET A 126 -0.95 8.99 14.13
N LEU A 127 -2.28 8.94 14.03
CA LEU A 127 -3.03 9.10 12.78
C LEU A 127 -2.69 10.39 12.04
N ASP A 128 -2.58 11.51 12.75
CA ASP A 128 -2.28 12.81 12.14
C ASP A 128 -0.90 12.86 11.47
N LYS A 129 0.03 11.99 11.88
CA LYS A 129 1.38 11.89 11.28
C LYS A 129 1.41 11.06 10.01
N ILE A 130 0.49 10.10 9.86
CA ILE A 130 0.47 9.13 8.76
C ILE A 130 -0.62 9.38 7.73
N LYS A 131 -1.57 10.28 8.02
CA LYS A 131 -2.61 10.67 7.07
C LYS A 131 -1.98 11.45 5.92
N VAL A 132 -2.37 11.10 4.69
CA VAL A 132 -1.95 11.79 3.48
C VAL A 132 -3.19 12.31 2.74
N PRO A 133 -3.15 13.54 2.20
CA PRO A 133 -4.29 14.08 1.46
C PRO A 133 -4.50 13.30 0.15
N VAL A 134 -5.74 12.94 -0.14
CA VAL A 134 -6.14 12.40 -1.43
C VAL A 134 -6.02 13.52 -2.46
N ARG A 135 -5.31 13.25 -3.56
CA ARG A 135 -5.12 14.20 -4.66
C ARG A 135 -5.84 13.63 -5.88
N PRO A 136 -7.01 14.17 -6.26
CA PRO A 136 -7.71 13.70 -7.45
C PRO A 136 -6.84 13.92 -8.69
N ASN A 137 -7.02 13.10 -9.73
CA ASN A 137 -6.28 13.16 -11.00
C ASN A 137 -4.76 12.93 -10.89
N ARG A 138 -4.33 12.05 -9.97
CA ARG A 138 -2.91 11.66 -9.85
C ARG A 138 -2.48 10.67 -10.93
N HIS A 139 -2.57 11.07 -12.19
CA HIS A 139 -1.91 10.39 -13.32
C HIS A 139 -0.73 11.23 -13.82
N TYR A 140 0.20 11.59 -12.93
CA TYR A 140 1.44 12.23 -13.36
C TYR A 140 2.48 11.18 -13.72
N GLN A 141 2.85 11.20 -14.99
CA GLN A 141 4.16 10.86 -15.49
C GLN A 141 5.26 11.45 -14.57
N ARG A 142 5.97 10.61 -13.81
CA ARG A 142 6.99 11.03 -12.82
C ARG A 142 8.34 11.36 -13.48
N TRP A 143 8.33 12.24 -14.46
CA TRP A 143 9.53 12.68 -15.17
C TRP A 143 10.08 13.98 -14.53
N GLY A 144 11.37 14.24 -14.67
CA GLY A 144 12.06 15.41 -14.11
C GLY A 144 12.51 15.29 -12.65
N ARG A 145 12.39 14.11 -12.02
CA ARG A 145 12.88 13.90 -10.65
C ARG A 145 14.38 13.67 -10.65
N VAL A 146 15.09 14.40 -9.79
CA VAL A 146 16.50 14.14 -9.47
C VAL A 146 16.61 12.83 -8.68
N MET A 147 17.45 11.92 -9.15
CA MET A 147 17.83 10.68 -8.47
C MET A 147 19.23 10.85 -7.88
N ILE A 148 19.28 10.82 -6.54
CA ILE A 148 20.53 10.93 -5.76
C ILE A 148 21.37 9.65 -5.92
N SER A 149 20.72 8.49 -6.02
CA SER A 149 21.34 7.21 -6.28
C SER A 149 20.57 6.44 -7.37
N PRO A 150 21.23 5.59 -8.16
CA PRO A 150 20.52 4.64 -9.00
C PRO A 150 19.63 3.74 -8.13
N PRO A 151 18.45 3.32 -8.62
CA PRO A 151 17.61 2.40 -7.87
C PRO A 151 18.39 1.11 -7.56
N SER A 152 18.17 0.49 -6.39
CA SER A 152 18.76 -0.81 -6.04
C SER A 152 18.00 -1.94 -6.74
N TYR A 153 18.68 -3.04 -7.08
CA TYR A 153 18.16 -4.12 -7.95
C TYR A 153 17.07 -5.00 -7.30
N ARG A 154 16.76 -4.78 -6.02
CA ARG A 154 16.31 -5.87 -5.15
C ARG A 154 14.94 -6.47 -5.49
N PHE A 155 13.99 -5.72 -6.05
CA PHE A 155 12.69 -6.26 -6.50
C PHE A 155 12.08 -5.40 -7.62
N ARG A 156 12.29 -5.76 -8.90
CA ARG A 156 11.77 -5.00 -10.06
C ARG A 156 11.06 -5.91 -11.07
N LEU A 157 9.83 -6.29 -10.78
CA LEU A 157 9.02 -7.09 -11.71
C LEU A 157 8.28 -6.27 -12.78
N ASP A 158 8.11 -4.95 -12.62
CA ASP A 158 7.17 -4.19 -13.46
C ASP A 158 7.79 -3.15 -14.42
N GLY A 159 9.12 -2.96 -14.46
CA GLY A 159 9.78 -2.01 -15.38
C GLY A 159 9.42 -0.52 -15.19
N ARG A 160 8.33 -0.19 -14.49
CA ARG A 160 7.84 1.17 -14.21
C ARG A 160 8.74 1.93 -13.25
N ASN A 161 9.56 1.23 -12.46
CA ASN A 161 10.55 1.82 -11.56
C ASN A 161 11.95 1.99 -12.17
N ASN A 162 12.12 1.71 -13.48
CA ASN A 162 13.32 2.05 -14.25
C ASN A 162 13.02 3.17 -15.25
N PRO A 163 12.72 4.39 -14.78
CA PRO A 163 12.57 5.52 -15.67
C PRO A 163 13.84 5.65 -16.50
N LYS A 164 13.72 5.92 -17.81
CA LYS A 164 14.86 6.41 -18.59
C LYS A 164 15.45 7.59 -17.83
N VAL A 165 16.78 7.69 -17.75
CA VAL A 165 17.46 8.78 -17.03
C VAL A 165 18.41 9.51 -17.95
N ARG A 166 18.55 10.83 -17.72
CA ARG A 166 19.62 11.65 -18.30
C ARG A 166 20.50 12.22 -17.20
N ARG A 167 21.76 12.48 -17.51
CA ARG A 167 22.65 13.24 -16.62
C ARG A 167 22.26 14.72 -16.67
N TYR A 168 22.07 15.34 -15.51
CA TYR A 168 21.77 16.76 -15.36
C TYR A 168 22.56 17.32 -14.19
N LYS A 169 23.43 18.32 -14.40
CA LYS A 169 24.24 18.96 -13.34
C LYS A 169 24.85 17.97 -12.34
N SER A 170 25.48 16.91 -12.85
CA SER A 170 26.14 15.83 -12.09
C SER A 170 25.22 14.87 -11.32
N VAL A 171 23.90 14.99 -11.44
CA VAL A 171 22.91 14.04 -10.89
C VAL A 171 22.14 13.34 -12.02
N LEU A 172 21.49 12.22 -11.72
CA LEU A 172 20.58 11.56 -12.67
C LEU A 172 19.20 12.20 -12.57
N MET A 173 18.50 12.36 -13.69
CA MET A 173 17.15 12.90 -13.75
C MET A 173 16.25 12.00 -14.58
N THR A 174 15.04 11.69 -14.09
CA THR A 174 14.07 10.86 -14.83
C THR A 174 13.58 11.59 -16.09
N ILE A 175 13.45 10.88 -17.21
CA ILE A 175 12.95 11.39 -18.49
C ILE A 175 11.79 10.54 -18.99
N SER A 176 10.87 11.17 -19.72
CA SER A 176 9.74 10.50 -20.36
C SER A 176 10.19 9.32 -21.23
N PRO A 177 9.39 8.24 -21.35
CA PRO A 177 9.72 7.10 -22.19
C PRO A 177 9.79 7.52 -23.65
#